data_AF-A0A354J6U6-F1
#
_entry.id   AF-A0A354J6U6-F1
#
_cell.length_a   1.000
_cell.length_b   1.000
_cell.length_c   1.000
_cell.angle_alpha   90.00
_cell.angle_beta   90.00
_cell.angle_gamma   90.00
#
_symmetry.space_group_name_H-M   'P 1'
#
loop_
_entity.id
_entity.type
_entity.pdbx_description
1 polymer ?
#
loop_
_entity_poly.entity_id
_entity_poly.type
_entity_poly.pdbx_seq_one_letter_code
_entity_poly.pdbx_strand_id
1 'polypeptide(L)'
;MKAWEKNIRKVVPYVPGEQPGNKNVVKLNTNENPYPPAPGVQKVLQEFDASRLRLYPDPSGTLLVEELARFYHLDKEQVFVGVGSDDVLAMAFMTFFNSDQPILFPNITYSFYPVWCNLFSIPYETPALDPNFRIVREDYYRENGGIVIANPNAPT
;
A
#
# COMPACT_ATOMS: atom_id res chain seq x y z
N MET A 1 24.76 -23.97 6.88
CA MET A 1 24.23 -22.67 6.41
C MET A 1 25.06 -22.25 5.21
N LYS A 2 24.45 -22.07 4.04
CA LYS A 2 25.17 -21.69 2.81
C LYS A 2 25.65 -20.23 2.93
N ALA A 3 26.75 -19.86 2.28
CA ALA A 3 27.33 -18.52 2.42
C ALA A 3 26.36 -17.39 2.03
N TRP A 4 25.48 -17.62 1.05
CA TRP A 4 24.48 -16.63 0.61
C TRP A 4 23.35 -16.42 1.63
N GLU A 5 23.03 -17.40 2.48
CA GLU A 5 21.96 -17.29 3.49
C GLU A 5 22.27 -16.22 4.54
N LYS A 6 23.55 -15.84 4.70
CA LYS A 6 23.97 -14.75 5.60
C LYS A 6 23.61 -13.35 5.08
N ASN A 7 23.39 -13.21 3.77
CA ASN A 7 23.15 -11.92 3.12
C ASN A 7 21.67 -11.68 2.79
N ILE A 8 20.78 -12.60 3.20
CA ILE A 8 19.33 -12.46 2.99
C ILE A 8 18.70 -11.85 4.23
N ARG A 9 17.89 -10.81 4.01
CA ARG A 9 17.06 -10.22 5.06
C ARG A 9 16.08 -11.28 5.59
N LYS A 10 16.10 -11.49 6.90
CA LYS A 10 15.13 -12.38 7.57
C LYS A 10 13.89 -11.57 7.90
N VAL A 11 12.88 -11.65 7.04
CA VAL A 11 11.59 -11.01 7.24
C VAL A 11 10.53 -12.06 7.53
N VAL A 12 9.61 -11.75 8.44
CA VAL A 12 8.36 -12.51 8.56
C VAL A 12 7.45 -12.03 7.43
N PRO A 13 7.06 -12.91 6.49
CA PRO A 13 6.20 -12.50 5.39
C PRO A 13 4.82 -12.09 5.92
N TYR A 14 4.14 -11.25 5.15
CA TYR A 14 2.73 -10.98 5.39
C TYR A 14 1.94 -12.29 5.36
N VAL A 15 1.06 -12.47 6.35
CA VAL A 15 0.12 -13.59 6.40
C VAL A 15 -1.21 -13.08 5.83
N PRO A 16 -1.56 -13.42 4.58
CA PRO A 16 -2.84 -13.02 4.02
C PRO A 16 -3.99 -13.68 4.76
N GLY A 17 -5.14 -13.01 4.78
CA GLY A 17 -6.39 -13.61 5.26
C GLY A 17 -6.76 -14.87 4.45
N GLU A 18 -7.43 -15.81 5.12
CA GLU A 18 -7.86 -17.10 4.53
C GLU A 18 -8.58 -16.91 3.20
N GLN A 19 -8.19 -17.65 2.16
CA GLN A 19 -8.90 -17.67 0.89
C GLN A 19 -9.61 -19.02 0.71
N PRO A 20 -10.95 -19.06 0.63
CA PRO A 20 -11.66 -20.31 0.39
C PRO A 20 -11.33 -20.86 -1.00
N GLY A 21 -10.91 -22.13 -1.07
CA GLY A 21 -10.66 -22.82 -2.35
C GLY A 21 -11.94 -23.17 -3.13
N ASN A 22 -13.11 -23.06 -2.50
CA ASN A 22 -14.40 -23.30 -3.11
C ASN A 22 -14.91 -22.03 -3.80
N LYS A 23 -15.33 -22.14 -5.06
CA LYS A 23 -15.91 -21.04 -5.83
C LYS A 23 -17.36 -20.70 -5.45
N ASN A 24 -18.06 -21.62 -4.79
CA ASN A 24 -19.43 -21.42 -4.32
C ASN A 24 -19.45 -20.85 -2.90
N VAL A 25 -18.89 -19.66 -2.73
CA VAL A 25 -18.83 -18.94 -1.45
C VAL A 25 -19.20 -17.47 -1.65
N VAL A 26 -19.85 -16.88 -0.66
CA VAL A 26 -20.01 -15.43 -0.59
C VAL A 26 -18.74 -14.87 0.04
N LYS A 27 -17.86 -14.31 -0.79
CA LYS A 27 -16.54 -13.81 -0.37
C LYS A 27 -16.62 -12.38 0.15
N LEU A 28 -16.32 -12.18 1.43
CA LEU A 28 -16.44 -10.89 2.14
C LEU A 28 -15.20 -10.54 2.98
N ASN A 29 -14.04 -11.08 2.66
CA ASN A 29 -12.87 -11.10 3.55
C ASN A 29 -11.69 -10.19 3.12
N THR A 30 -11.76 -9.54 1.95
CA THR A 30 -10.64 -8.71 1.41
C THR A 30 -11.09 -7.35 0.87
N ASN A 31 -12.28 -6.87 1.24
CA ASN A 31 -12.81 -5.56 0.84
C ASN A 31 -12.90 -5.33 -0.69
N GLU A 32 -13.06 -6.41 -1.46
CA GLU A 32 -13.28 -6.33 -2.91
C GLU A 32 -14.66 -5.70 -3.20
N ASN A 33 -14.73 -4.95 -4.31
CA ASN A 33 -16.01 -4.42 -4.78
C ASN A 33 -16.87 -5.58 -5.34
N PRO A 34 -18.15 -5.73 -4.93
CA PRO A 34 -19.00 -6.82 -5.40
C PRO A 34 -19.49 -6.64 -6.86
N TYR A 35 -19.32 -5.44 -7.44
CA TYR A 35 -19.75 -5.14 -8.80
C TYR A 35 -18.62 -5.31 -9.82
N PRO A 36 -18.95 -5.59 -11.09
CA PRO A 36 -17.98 -5.52 -12.19
C PRO A 36 -17.34 -4.13 -12.33
N PRO A 37 -16.17 -4.02 -13.00
CA PRO A 37 -15.57 -2.73 -13.28
C PRO A 37 -16.47 -1.88 -14.19
N ALA A 38 -16.18 -0.58 -14.26
CA ALA A 38 -16.94 0.35 -15.10
C ALA A 38 -16.99 -0.11 -16.58
N PRO A 39 -18.09 0.15 -17.32
CA PRO A 39 -18.25 -0.31 -18.71
C PRO A 39 -17.10 0.08 -19.65
N GLY A 40 -16.48 1.24 -19.42
CA GLY A 40 -15.31 1.69 -20.19
C GLY A 40 -14.10 0.77 -20.05
N VAL A 41 -13.88 0.18 -18.87
CA VAL A 41 -12.80 -0.79 -18.64
C VAL A 41 -13.06 -2.06 -19.43
N GLN A 42 -14.30 -2.57 -19.41
CA GLN A 42 -14.67 -3.75 -20.19
C GLN A 42 -14.45 -3.51 -21.69
N LYS A 43 -14.87 -2.35 -22.20
CA LYS A 43 -14.67 -1.99 -23.61
C LYS A 43 -13.19 -1.97 -23.98
N VAL A 44 -12.34 -1.31 -23.18
CA VAL A 44 -10.89 -1.27 -23.41
C VAL A 44 -10.29 -2.67 -23.45
N LEU A 45 -10.69 -3.56 -22.54
CA LEU A 45 -10.19 -4.94 -22.51
C LEU A 45 -10.62 -5.75 -23.74
N GLN A 46 -11.84 -5.55 -24.24
CA GLN A 46 -12.36 -6.25 -25.42
C GLN A 46 -11.74 -5.75 -26.73
N GLU A 47 -11.48 -4.45 -26.83
CA GLU A 47 -10.99 -3.80 -28.05
C GLU A 47 -9.46 -3.66 -28.08
N PHE A 48 -8.75 -4.16 -27.06
CA PHE A 48 -7.31 -4.01 -26.94
C PHE A 48 -6.55 -4.73 -28.06
N ASP A 49 -5.75 -3.99 -28.83
CA ASP A 49 -4.82 -4.58 -29.81
C ASP A 49 -3.64 -5.27 -29.10
N ALA A 50 -3.75 -6.59 -28.96
CA ALA A 50 -2.73 -7.44 -28.35
C ALA A 50 -1.36 -7.32 -29.04
N SER A 51 -1.29 -6.89 -30.31
CA SER A 51 -0.02 -6.70 -31.00
C SER A 51 0.85 -5.65 -30.30
N ARG A 52 0.26 -4.69 -29.59
CA ARG A 52 0.96 -3.62 -28.85
C ARG A 52 1.77 -4.13 -27.66
N LEU A 53 1.48 -5.33 -27.14
CA LEU A 53 2.21 -5.93 -26.00
C LEU A 53 3.69 -6.21 -26.31
N ARG A 54 4.09 -6.15 -27.59
CA ARG A 54 5.51 -6.22 -27.99
C ARG A 54 6.31 -4.95 -27.68
N LEU A 55 5.64 -3.87 -27.28
CA LEU A 55 6.22 -2.55 -27.02
C LEU A 55 6.22 -2.27 -25.52
N TYR A 56 7.21 -1.50 -25.06
CA TYR A 56 7.16 -0.93 -23.72
C TYR A 56 5.96 0.04 -23.60
N PRO A 57 5.28 0.08 -22.44
CA PRO A 57 4.30 1.11 -22.15
C PRO A 57 4.99 2.47 -21.94
N ASP A 58 4.18 3.52 -21.82
CA ASP A 58 4.66 4.82 -21.36
C ASP A 58 5.22 4.67 -19.93
N PRO A 59 6.54 4.89 -19.72
CA PRO A 59 7.16 4.68 -18.41
C PRO A 59 6.67 5.69 -17.35
N SER A 60 6.12 6.82 -17.76
CA SER A 60 5.65 7.88 -16.86
C SER A 60 4.16 7.76 -16.52
N GLY A 61 3.43 6.86 -17.20
CA GLY A 61 1.98 6.76 -17.03
C GLY A 61 1.24 8.08 -17.31
N THR A 62 1.75 8.89 -18.24
CA THR A 62 1.43 10.31 -18.44
C THR A 62 -0.07 10.57 -18.49
N LEU A 63 -0.80 9.78 -19.30
CA LEU A 63 -2.24 9.93 -19.44
C LEU A 63 -2.97 9.73 -18.10
N LEU A 64 -2.60 8.70 -17.32
CA LEU A 64 -3.23 8.46 -16.02
C LEU A 64 -2.90 9.57 -15.02
N VAL A 65 -1.66 10.03 -14.99
CA VAL A 65 -1.21 11.13 -14.11
C VAL A 65 -1.98 12.41 -14.40
N GLU A 66 -2.12 12.79 -15.67
CA GLU A 66 -2.87 13.99 -16.09
C GLU A 66 -4.36 13.90 -15.74
N GLU A 67 -4.98 12.73 -15.96
CA GLU A 67 -6.39 12.50 -15.61
C GLU A 67 -6.62 12.58 -14.09
N LEU A 68 -5.75 11.96 -13.28
CA LEU A 68 -5.84 12.00 -11.82
C LEU A 68 -5.60 13.40 -11.27
N ALA A 69 -4.58 14.10 -11.77
CA ALA A 69 -4.29 15.48 -11.38
C ALA A 69 -5.52 16.38 -11.62
N ARG A 70 -6.16 16.27 -12.78
CA ARG A 70 -7.39 17.02 -13.08
C ARG A 70 -8.55 16.65 -12.17
N PHE A 71 -8.77 15.35 -11.94
CA PHE A 71 -9.87 14.85 -11.12
C PHE A 71 -9.76 15.34 -9.67
N TYR A 72 -8.54 15.37 -9.11
CA TYR A 72 -8.27 15.82 -7.75
C TYR A 72 -7.91 17.31 -7.63
N HIS A 73 -7.93 18.06 -8.73
CA HIS A 73 -7.56 19.48 -8.78
C HIS A 73 -6.13 19.78 -8.28
N LEU A 74 -5.16 18.98 -8.74
CA LEU A 74 -3.74 19.09 -8.43
C LEU A 74 -2.92 19.39 -9.69
N ASP A 75 -1.68 19.83 -9.51
CA ASP A 75 -0.68 19.87 -10.56
C ASP A 75 -0.14 18.45 -10.83
N LYS A 76 0.26 18.17 -12.08
CA LYS A 76 0.76 16.84 -12.47
C LYS A 76 2.03 16.45 -11.72
N GLU A 77 2.85 17.42 -11.33
CA GLU A 77 4.06 17.22 -10.51
C GLU A 77 3.77 16.77 -9.08
N GLN A 78 2.51 16.87 -8.63
CA GLN A 78 2.05 16.40 -7.33
C GLN A 78 1.49 14.97 -7.37
N VAL A 79 1.47 14.32 -8.53
CA VAL A 79 0.89 12.99 -8.74
C VAL A 79 1.94 12.04 -9.31
N PHE A 80 2.07 10.87 -8.68
CA PHE A 80 2.79 9.74 -9.24
C PHE A 80 1.96 8.46 -9.04
N VAL A 81 2.27 7.43 -9.83
CA VAL A 81 1.53 6.17 -9.85
C VAL A 81 2.49 5.00 -9.61
N GLY A 82 1.97 3.96 -8.97
CA GLY A 82 2.66 2.67 -8.77
C GLY A 82 1.74 1.52 -9.12
N VAL A 83 2.24 0.29 -9.03
CA VAL A 83 1.47 -0.93 -9.29
C VAL A 83 0.66 -1.31 -8.04
N GLY A 84 -0.37 -0.53 -7.76
CA GLY A 84 -1.15 -0.60 -6.52
C GLY A 84 -0.53 0.25 -5.40
N SER A 85 -1.31 0.49 -4.34
CA SER A 85 -0.88 1.38 -3.24
C SER A 85 0.30 0.84 -2.44
N ASP A 86 0.52 -0.48 -2.40
CA ASP A 86 1.68 -1.06 -1.71
C ASP A 86 3.01 -0.66 -2.35
N ASP A 87 3.06 -0.49 -3.67
CA ASP A 87 4.24 -0.03 -4.40
C ASP A 87 4.54 1.46 -4.08
N VAL A 88 3.48 2.27 -4.05
CA VAL A 88 3.55 3.68 -3.60
C VAL A 88 4.01 3.79 -2.15
N LEU A 89 3.47 2.96 -1.26
CA LEU A 89 3.88 2.90 0.15
C LEU A 89 5.32 2.44 0.30
N ALA A 90 5.76 1.43 -0.45
CA ALA A 90 7.14 0.95 -0.41
C ALA A 90 8.12 2.07 -0.79
N MET A 91 7.84 2.81 -1.86
CA MET A 91 8.63 3.98 -2.26
C MET A 91 8.62 5.07 -1.19
N ALA A 92 7.46 5.40 -0.62
CA ALA A 92 7.36 6.40 0.44
C ALA A 92 8.16 6.00 1.70
N PHE A 93 8.02 4.74 2.15
CA PHE A 93 8.75 4.24 3.31
C PHE A 93 10.26 4.30 3.09
N MET A 94 10.73 3.84 1.92
CA MET A 94 12.15 3.88 1.57
C MET A 94 12.72 5.29 1.45
N THR A 95 11.90 6.25 1.00
CA THR A 95 12.32 7.63 0.73
C THR A 95 12.36 8.48 1.99
N PHE A 96 11.31 8.41 2.81
CA PHE A 96 11.11 9.34 3.92
C PHE A 96 11.54 8.78 5.27
N PHE A 97 11.52 7.46 5.48
CA PHE A 97 11.78 6.84 6.78
C PHE A 97 13.18 6.25 6.84
N ASN A 98 14.19 7.11 6.74
CA ASN A 98 15.60 6.75 6.77
C ASN A 98 16.33 7.48 7.90
N SER A 99 15.90 7.26 9.14
CA SER A 99 16.54 7.77 10.34
C SER A 99 16.60 6.70 11.43
N ASP A 100 17.37 6.95 12.48
CA ASP A 100 17.45 6.07 13.65
C ASP A 100 16.22 6.20 14.58
N GLN A 101 15.31 7.14 14.30
CA GLN A 101 14.10 7.38 15.10
C GLN A 101 12.94 6.51 14.60
N PRO A 102 12.12 5.94 15.50
CA PRO A 102 11.01 5.08 15.09
C PRO A 102 9.94 5.88 14.35
N ILE A 103 9.33 5.28 13.34
CA ILE A 103 8.06 5.77 12.79
C ILE A 103 6.90 5.29 13.66
N LEU A 104 5.79 6.03 13.63
CA LEU A 104 4.61 5.74 14.44
C LEU A 104 3.39 5.42 13.56
N PHE A 105 2.68 4.35 13.89
CA PHE A 105 1.37 4.02 13.31
C PHE A 105 0.52 3.23 14.31
N PRO A 106 -0.82 3.31 14.29
CA PRO A 106 -1.64 2.63 15.29
C PRO A 106 -1.40 1.11 15.37
N ASN A 107 -1.57 0.52 16.55
CA ASN A 107 -1.46 -0.94 16.75
C ASN A 107 -2.55 -1.74 16.01
N ILE A 108 -3.69 -1.12 15.71
CA ILE A 108 -4.79 -1.69 14.92
C ILE A 108 -4.94 -0.86 13.65
N THR A 109 -4.27 -1.29 12.58
CA THR A 109 -4.27 -0.63 11.28
C THR A 109 -3.87 -1.63 10.18
N TYR A 110 -3.47 -1.14 9.01
CA TYR A 110 -2.98 -1.99 7.92
C TYR A 110 -1.74 -2.80 8.33
N SER A 111 -1.92 -4.12 8.40
CA SER A 111 -0.92 -5.08 8.89
C SER A 111 0.34 -5.19 8.03
N PHE A 112 0.40 -4.52 6.89
CA PHE A 112 1.57 -4.54 6.02
C PHE A 112 2.64 -3.49 6.42
N TYR A 113 2.30 -2.47 7.22
CA TYR A 113 3.30 -1.48 7.65
C TYR A 113 4.50 -2.10 8.40
N PRO A 114 4.32 -3.03 9.37
CA PRO A 114 5.43 -3.75 9.98
C PRO A 114 6.28 -4.55 8.98
N VAL A 115 5.67 -5.06 7.90
CA VAL A 115 6.38 -5.83 6.87
C VAL A 115 7.35 -4.92 6.12
N TRP A 116 6.92 -3.72 5.72
CA TRP A 116 7.81 -2.72 5.12
C TRP A 116 8.91 -2.27 6.09
N CYS A 117 8.55 -2.02 7.36
CA CYS A 117 9.54 -1.62 8.36
C CYS A 117 10.63 -2.69 8.55
N ASN A 118 10.24 -3.95 8.67
CA ASN A 118 11.17 -5.08 8.77
C ASN A 118 12.01 -5.25 7.50
N LEU A 119 11.38 -5.09 6.32
CA LEU A 119 12.09 -5.21 5.05
C LEU A 119 13.15 -4.13 4.87
N PHE A 120 12.86 -2.89 5.25
CA PHE A 120 13.76 -1.76 5.08
C PHE A 120 14.61 -1.43 6.32
N SER A 121 14.46 -2.20 7.40
CA SER A 121 15.12 -1.96 8.68
C SER A 121 14.76 -0.62 9.33
N ILE A 122 13.51 -0.20 9.18
CA ILE A 122 12.97 1.03 9.75
C ILE A 122 12.49 0.72 11.18
N PRO A 123 13.00 1.40 12.22
CA PRO A 123 12.45 1.26 13.57
C PRO A 123 11.00 1.77 13.58
N TYR A 124 10.12 1.11 14.33
CA TYR A 124 8.73 1.54 14.45
C TYR A 124 8.16 1.25 15.84
N GLU A 125 7.18 2.06 16.23
CA GLU A 125 6.38 1.86 17.42
C GLU A 125 4.90 1.97 17.08
N THR A 126 4.06 1.25 17.84
CA THR A 126 2.63 1.17 17.57
C THR A 126 1.78 1.66 18.74
N PRO A 127 1.53 2.98 18.88
CA PRO A 127 0.61 3.50 19.89
C PRO A 127 -0.76 2.83 19.80
N ALA A 128 -1.36 2.58 20.97
CA ALA A 128 -2.66 1.93 21.03
C ALA A 128 -3.79 2.89 20.64
N LEU A 129 -4.78 2.41 19.91
CA LEU A 129 -6.05 3.13 19.80
C LEU A 129 -6.80 3.14 21.14
N ASP A 130 -7.67 4.13 21.33
CA ASP A 130 -8.60 4.16 22.47
C ASP A 130 -9.69 3.06 22.35
N PRO A 131 -10.52 2.84 23.39
CA PRO A 131 -11.60 1.85 23.33
C PRO A 131 -12.67 2.09 22.26
N ASN A 132 -12.70 3.26 21.63
CA ASN A 132 -13.58 3.62 20.52
C ASN A 132 -12.84 3.63 19.17
N PHE A 133 -11.65 3.00 19.10
CA PHE A 133 -10.79 2.93 17.92
C PHE A 133 -10.32 4.29 17.39
N ARG A 134 -10.18 5.29 18.27
CA ARG A 134 -9.64 6.60 17.92
C ARG A 134 -8.16 6.69 18.23
N ILE A 135 -7.45 7.47 17.43
CA ILE A 135 -6.06 7.84 17.69
C ILE A 135 -6.00 8.72 18.94
N VAL A 136 -5.19 8.34 19.92
CA VAL A 136 -4.80 9.18 21.05
C VAL A 136 -3.66 10.08 20.57
N ARG A 137 -3.99 11.29 20.11
CA ARG A 137 -3.04 12.20 19.42
C ARG A 137 -1.80 12.52 20.26
N GLU A 138 -1.94 12.57 21.58
CA GLU A 138 -0.85 12.87 22.51
C GLU A 138 0.27 11.81 22.45
N ASP A 139 -0.04 10.56 22.11
CA ASP A 139 0.96 9.49 21.97
C ASP A 139 1.93 9.70 20.78
N TYR A 140 1.58 10.60 19.88
CA TYR A 140 2.34 10.95 18.68
C TYR A 140 3.13 12.25 18.83
N TYR A 141 2.93 13.01 19.92
CA TYR A 141 3.60 14.29 20.19
C TYR A 141 4.97 14.09 20.85
N ARG A 142 5.84 13.36 20.16
CA ARG A 142 7.21 13.07 20.57
C ARG A 142 8.13 13.04 19.36
N GLU A 143 9.44 13.06 19.59
CA GLU A 143 10.41 12.87 18.53
C GLU A 143 10.18 11.50 17.85
N ASN A 144 10.12 11.50 16.51
CA ASN A 144 9.86 10.32 15.70
C ASN A 144 10.39 10.52 14.28
N GLY A 145 10.56 9.43 13.54
CA GLY A 145 11.01 9.43 12.14
C GLY A 145 9.90 9.69 11.11
N GLY A 146 8.65 9.80 11.55
CA GLY A 146 7.47 9.95 10.69
C GLY A 146 6.24 9.28 11.27
N ILE A 147 5.06 9.64 10.76
CA ILE A 147 3.77 9.10 11.20
C ILE A 147 2.99 8.58 9.99
N VAL A 148 2.47 7.35 10.06
CA VAL A 148 1.65 6.73 9.02
C VAL A 148 0.26 6.44 9.59
N ILE A 149 -0.78 6.92 8.90
CA ILE A 149 -2.18 6.77 9.32
C ILE A 149 -3.00 6.31 8.12
N ALA A 150 -3.67 5.16 8.26
CA ALA A 150 -4.73 4.75 7.35
C ALA A 150 -6.02 5.50 7.71
N ASN A 151 -6.63 6.20 6.75
CA ASN A 151 -7.88 6.92 6.97
C ASN A 151 -8.78 6.86 5.71
N PRO A 152 -9.98 6.25 5.78
CA PRO A 152 -10.54 5.55 6.94
C PRO A 152 -9.67 4.35 7.37
N ASN A 153 -9.62 4.09 8.67
CA ASN A 153 -8.80 3.00 9.19
C ASN A 153 -9.45 1.64 8.90
N ALA A 154 -8.62 0.64 8.62
CA ALA A 154 -9.02 -0.76 8.55
C ALA A 154 -8.12 -1.56 9.50
N PRO A 155 -8.65 -2.49 10.32
CA PRO A 155 -9.98 -3.10 10.24
C PRO A 155 -11.02 -2.60 11.29
N THR A 156 -10.80 -1.43 11.90
CA THR A 156 -11.61 -0.92 13.03
C THR A 156 -13.08 -0.68 12.70
#